data_AF-A0A143GN59-F1
#
_entry.id   AF-A0A143GN59-F1
#
_cell.length_a   1.000
_cell.length_b   1.000
_cell.length_c   1.000
_cell.angle_alpha   90.00
_cell.angle_beta   90.00
_cell.angle_gamma   90.00
#
_symmetry.space_group_name_H-M   'P 1'
#
loop_
_entity.id
_entity.type
_entity.pdbx_description
1 polymer ?
#
loop_
_entity_poly.entity_id
_entity_poly.type
_entity_poly.pdbx_seq_one_letter_code
_entity_poly.pdbx_strand_id
1 'polypeptide(L)'
;MDGDDMVGEAEAVTARELVIILGQYHSAIARLGSGIISLAGVLRRSEDADVKQAADEAWAKLNEFIDCMEGVADGLNALTQKKEAGNGE
;
A
#
# COMPACT_ATOMS: atom_id res chain seq x y z
N MET A 1 36.47 23.71 -16.82
CA MET A 1 35.52 22.58 -16.74
C MET A 1 35.04 22.59 -15.31
N ASP A 2 34.05 23.42 -15.04
CA ASP A 2 33.41 23.50 -13.73
C ASP A 2 32.17 22.63 -13.83
N GLY A 3 32.31 21.39 -13.40
CA GLY A 3 31.20 20.45 -13.25
C GLY A 3 30.41 20.90 -12.03
N ASP A 4 29.35 21.65 -12.29
CA ASP A 4 28.30 21.97 -11.32
C ASP A 4 27.61 20.67 -10.92
N ASP A 5 28.16 20.02 -9.89
CA ASP A 5 27.61 18.80 -9.28
C ASP A 5 26.43 19.22 -8.40
N MET A 6 25.40 19.78 -9.02
CA MET A 6 24.08 20.00 -8.44
C MET A 6 23.37 18.64 -8.36
N VAL A 7 23.92 17.72 -7.58
CA VAL A 7 23.13 16.65 -6.97
C VAL A 7 22.28 17.35 -5.93
N GLY A 8 21.13 17.88 -6.38
CA GLY A 8 20.16 18.52 -5.51
C GLY A 8 19.94 17.62 -4.30
N GLU A 9 20.30 18.11 -3.12
CA GLU A 9 20.09 17.41 -1.86
C GLU A 9 18.63 16.98 -1.84
N ALA A 10 18.38 15.67 -1.94
CA ALA A 10 17.04 15.14 -1.83
C ALA A 10 16.52 15.57 -0.46
N GLU A 11 15.56 16.50 -0.45
CA GLU A 11 15.01 17.07 0.77
C GLU A 11 14.56 15.92 1.68
N ALA A 12 15.19 15.84 2.86
CA ALA A 12 14.98 14.71 3.75
C ALA A 12 13.53 14.72 4.24
N VAL A 13 12.73 13.77 3.74
CA VAL A 13 11.33 13.60 4.15
C VAL A 13 11.27 13.38 5.66
N THR A 14 10.61 14.28 6.38
CA THR A 14 10.44 14.14 7.82
C THR A 14 9.49 12.99 8.14
N ALA A 15 9.62 12.40 9.33
CA ALA A 15 8.72 11.34 9.79
C ALA A 15 7.23 11.78 9.76
N ARG A 16 6.97 13.07 9.94
CA ARG A 16 5.62 13.65 9.89
C ARG A 16 5.06 13.65 8.47
N GLU A 17 5.86 14.07 7.50
CA GLU A 17 5.47 14.08 6.08
C GLU A 17 5.26 12.66 5.57
N LEU A 18 6.12 11.71 6.00
CA LEU A 18 5.97 10.30 5.65
C LEU A 18 4.64 9.72 6.16
N VAL A 19 4.23 10.04 7.38
CA VAL A 19 2.92 9.61 7.93
C VAL A 19 1.75 10.18 7.14
N ILE A 20 1.82 11.45 6.72
CA ILE A 20 0.78 12.08 5.89
C ILE A 20 0.68 11.38 4.53
N ILE A 21 1.81 11.15 3.88
CA ILE A 21 1.90 10.46 2.58
C ILE A 21 1.34 9.03 2.70
N LEU A 22 1.74 8.28 3.73
CA LEU A 22 1.22 6.93 3.99
C LEU A 22 -0.31 6.93 4.22
N GLY A 23 -0.83 7.91 4.97
CA GLY A 23 -2.28 8.06 5.19
C GLY A 23 -3.06 8.38 3.90
N GLN A 24 -2.48 9.17 3.00
CA GLN A 24 -3.06 9.46 1.68
C GLN A 24 -3.08 8.21 0.79
N TYR A 25 -1.98 7.45 0.76
CA TYR A 25 -1.92 6.18 0.04
C TYR A 25 -2.95 5.19 0.58
N HIS A 26 -3.04 5.01 1.91
CA HIS A 26 -4.04 4.16 2.54
C HIS A 26 -5.47 4.52 2.11
N SER A 27 -5.82 5.82 2.13
CA SER A 27 -7.16 6.28 1.73
C SER A 27 -7.46 6.03 0.25
N ALA A 28 -6.49 6.25 -0.64
CA ALA A 28 -6.65 5.99 -2.08
C ALA A 28 -6.80 4.49 -2.36
N ILE A 29 -5.97 3.68 -1.72
CA ILE A 29 -6.01 2.22 -1.78
C ILE A 29 -7.35 1.68 -1.29
N ALA A 30 -7.86 2.17 -0.14
CA ALA A 30 -9.14 1.73 0.41
C ALA A 30 -10.31 2.02 -0.55
N ARG A 31 -10.31 3.19 -1.20
CA ARG A 31 -11.32 3.56 -2.21
C ARG A 31 -11.22 2.67 -3.46
N LEU A 32 -10.02 2.45 -3.98
CA LEU A 32 -9.78 1.54 -5.12
C LEU A 32 -10.18 0.10 -4.78
N GLY A 33 -9.80 -0.40 -3.61
CA GLY A 33 -10.16 -1.73 -3.10
C GLY A 33 -11.69 -1.91 -3.03
N SER A 34 -12.42 -0.93 -2.51
CA SER A 34 -13.89 -1.01 -2.44
C SER A 34 -14.57 -1.12 -3.82
N GLY A 35 -14.03 -0.43 -4.84
CA GLY A 35 -14.52 -0.47 -6.21
C GLY A 35 -14.18 -1.80 -6.89
N ILE A 36 -12.93 -2.27 -6.75
CA ILE A 36 -12.46 -3.54 -7.32
C ILE A 36 -13.22 -4.73 -6.71
N ILE A 37 -13.42 -4.75 -5.39
CA ILE A 37 -14.19 -5.80 -4.69
C ILE A 37 -15.61 -5.86 -5.23
N SER A 38 -16.27 -4.71 -5.34
CA SER A 38 -17.66 -4.64 -5.80
C SER A 38 -17.78 -5.12 -7.25
N LEU A 39 -16.89 -4.65 -8.12
CA LEU A 39 -16.91 -4.99 -9.54
C LEU A 39 -16.55 -6.46 -9.78
N ALA A 40 -15.44 -6.95 -9.22
CA ALA A 40 -15.03 -8.35 -9.35
C ALA A 40 -16.07 -9.29 -8.75
N GLY A 41 -16.68 -8.93 -7.61
CA GLY A 41 -17.77 -9.71 -7.01
C GLY A 41 -19.01 -9.81 -7.90
N VAL A 42 -19.36 -8.75 -8.64
CA VAL A 42 -20.44 -8.78 -9.63
C VAL A 42 -20.05 -9.61 -10.85
N LEU A 43 -18.84 -9.43 -11.37
CA LEU A 43 -18.35 -10.10 -12.59
C LEU A 43 -18.10 -11.60 -12.40
N ARG A 44 -17.75 -12.06 -11.19
CA ARG A 44 -17.65 -13.51 -10.86
C ARG A 44 -18.98 -14.27 -10.98
N ARG A 45 -20.11 -13.55 -11.00
CA ARG A 45 -21.45 -14.11 -11.24
C ARG A 45 -21.86 -14.06 -12.71
N SER A 46 -20.98 -13.59 -13.59
CA SER A 46 -21.21 -13.62 -15.04
C SER A 46 -21.37 -15.06 -15.52
N GLU A 47 -22.25 -15.26 -16.50
CA GLU A 47 -22.39 -16.52 -17.24
C GLU A 47 -21.28 -16.68 -18.30
N ASP A 48 -20.61 -15.59 -18.66
CA ASP A 48 -19.46 -15.58 -19.55
C ASP A 48 -18.21 -16.08 -18.80
N ALA A 49 -17.62 -17.16 -19.33
CA ALA A 49 -16.48 -17.85 -18.72
C ALA A 49 -15.20 -17.00 -18.69
N ASP A 50 -14.95 -16.20 -19.74
CA ASP A 50 -13.76 -15.35 -19.84
C ASP A 50 -13.88 -14.18 -18.85
N VAL A 51 -15.08 -13.60 -18.73
CA VAL A 51 -15.37 -12.56 -17.73
C VAL A 51 -15.20 -13.08 -16.31
N LYS A 52 -15.68 -14.31 -16.05
CA LYS A 52 -15.56 -14.94 -14.74
C LYS A 52 -14.10 -15.22 -14.37
N GLN A 53 -13.31 -15.74 -15.31
CA GLN A 53 -11.89 -15.99 -15.12
C GLN A 53 -11.13 -14.68 -14.83
N ALA A 54 -11.35 -13.64 -15.63
CA ALA A 54 -10.72 -12.34 -15.41
C ALA A 54 -11.07 -11.75 -14.04
N ALA A 55 -12.31 -11.95 -13.58
CA ALA A 55 -12.76 -11.51 -12.26
C ALA A 55 -12.12 -12.32 -11.11
N ASP A 56 -11.92 -13.63 -11.29
CA ASP A 56 -11.20 -14.49 -10.34
C ASP A 56 -9.71 -14.10 -10.25
N GLU A 57 -9.05 -13.83 -11.39
CA GLU A 57 -7.66 -13.36 -11.42
C GLU A 57 -7.48 -11.99 -10.75
N ALA A 58 -8.41 -11.06 -11.01
CA ALA A 58 -8.43 -9.75 -10.34
C ALA A 58 -8.63 -9.89 -8.82
N TRP A 59 -9.46 -10.85 -8.39
CA TRP A 59 -9.68 -11.15 -6.97
C TRP A 59 -8.42 -11.73 -6.31
N ALA A 60 -7.70 -12.62 -6.99
CA ALA A 60 -6.44 -13.18 -6.49
C ALA A 60 -5.39 -12.09 -6.24
N LYS A 61 -5.18 -11.19 -7.21
CA LYS A 61 -4.26 -10.05 -7.08
C LYS A 61 -4.66 -9.10 -5.95
N LEU A 62 -5.95 -8.93 -5.71
CA LEU A 62 -6.44 -8.13 -4.60
C LEU A 62 -6.08 -8.76 -3.25
N ASN A 63 -6.22 -10.09 -3.11
CA ASN A 63 -5.81 -10.78 -1.89
C ASN A 63 -4.30 -10.66 -1.66
N GLU A 64 -3.48 -10.86 -2.69
CA GLU A 64 -2.01 -10.66 -2.59
C GLU A 64 -1.65 -9.25 -2.11
N PHE A 65 -2.38 -8.25 -2.61
CA PHE A 65 -2.21 -6.87 -2.17
C PHE A 65 -2.60 -6.66 -0.70
N ILE A 66 -3.71 -7.25 -0.24
CA ILE A 66 -4.14 -7.19 1.16
C ILE A 66 -3.09 -7.84 2.07
N ASP A 67 -2.62 -9.04 1.73
CA ASP A 67 -1.59 -9.76 2.48
C ASP A 67 -0.29 -8.94 2.59
N CYS A 68 0.12 -8.28 1.51
CA CYS A 68 1.26 -7.38 1.51
C CYS A 68 1.06 -6.19 2.45
N MET A 69 -0.11 -5.57 2.43
CA MET A 69 -0.45 -4.44 3.30
C MET A 69 -0.49 -4.85 4.78
N GLU A 70 -1.00 -6.04 5.10
CA GLU A 70 -0.97 -6.59 6.45
C GLU A 70 0.48 -6.80 6.93
N GLY A 71 1.35 -7.36 6.09
CA GLY A 71 2.77 -7.52 6.41
C GLY A 71 3.50 -6.19 6.65
N VAL A 72 3.17 -5.15 5.88
CA VAL A 72 3.70 -3.80 6.11
C VAL A 72 3.19 -3.22 7.44
N ALA A 73 1.91 -3.40 7.76
CA ALA A 73 1.33 -2.94 9.02
C ALA A 73 1.97 -3.62 10.23
N ASP A 74 2.22 -4.94 10.15
CA ASP A 74 2.94 -5.69 11.17
C ASP A 74 4.38 -5.21 11.35
N GLY A 75 5.09 -4.95 10.24
CA GLY A 75 6.43 -4.37 10.26
C GLY A 75 6.47 -3.00 10.93
N LEU A 76 5.50 -2.12 10.62
CA LEU A 76 5.36 -0.82 11.26
C LEU A 76 5.07 -0.96 12.75
N ASN A 77 4.14 -1.84 13.13
CA ASN A 77 3.79 -2.10 14.53
C ASN A 77 5.00 -2.57 15.34
N ALA A 78 5.80 -3.50 14.80
CA ALA A 78 7.01 -3.99 15.43
C ALA A 78 8.05 -2.88 15.65
N LEU A 79 8.21 -1.95 14.69
CA LEU A 79 9.11 -0.80 14.82
C LEU A 79 8.66 0.17 15.92
N THR A 80 7.35 0.42 16.05
CA THR A 80 6.80 1.25 17.15
C THR A 80 7.02 0.62 18.52
N GLN A 81 6.79 -0.68 18.68
CA GLN A 81 6.99 -1.36 19.97
C GLN A 81 8.47 -1.42 20.38
N LYS A 82 9.38 -1.55 19.41
CA LYS A 82 10.84 -1.52 19.67
C LYS A 82 11.31 -0.16 20.18
N LYS A 83 10.62 0.92 19.81
CA LYS A 83 10.89 2.29 20.28
C LYS A 83 10.41 2.51 21.71
N GLU A 84 9.29 1.89 22.12
CA GLU A 84 8.78 1.98 23.50
C GLU A 84 9.66 1.22 24.50
N ALA A 85 10.30 0.13 24.07
CA ALA A 85 11.22 -0.65 24.91
C ALA A 85 12.62 -0.02 25.06
N GLY A 86 13.01 0.93 24.20
CA GLY A 86 14.34 1.55 24.18
C GLY A 86 14.45 2.93 24.83
N ASN A 87 13.36 3.46 25.38
CA ASN A 87 13.29 4.83 25.89
C ASN A 87 13.20 4.91 27.43
N GLY A 88 13.73 3.88 28.11
CA GLY A 88 13.66 3.69 29.57
C GLY A 88 15.02 3.59 30.26
N GLU A 89 16.04 4.32 29.80
CA GLU A 89 17.29 4.56 30.54
C GLU A 89 17.49 6.06 30.83
#